data_AF-B6Q789-F1
#
_entry.id   AF-B6Q789-F1
#
_cell.length_a   1.000
_cell.length_b   1.000
_cell.length_c   1.000
_cell.angle_alpha   90.00
_cell.angle_beta   90.00
_cell.angle_gamma   90.00
#
_symmetry.space_group_name_H-M   'P 1'
#
loop_
_entity.id
_entity.type
_entity.pdbx_description
1 polymer ?
#
loop_
_entity_poly.entity_id
_entity_poly.type
_entity_poly.pdbx_seq_one_letter_code
_entity_poly.pdbx_strand_id
1 'polypeptide(L)'
;MAQSAFDRPQPKRSPNESNDAESDDEFHDAHFPADEEAKLLEESNNCKAEANKQFATAAYSDAISTYDRALASCPNYLDYEIAVLKSNISACYLKLEDWKAAVDAATASIDNLDRCLPKPKEADKDDATKTTDVATDAIVELPDDDEDEAKQLQRLQQNDKRRDDIKRIRAKALMRRARARTELDGWANLQGAEEDYKELARMDNLPPQDQKVVQRGLRELPPRIQTARENEMGEMMGKLKELGNGLLKPFGLSTDNFKFIKDENTGGYSMQFQQGGQ
;
A
#
# COMPACT_ATOMS: atom_id res chain seq x y z
N MET A 1 -3.76 -49.44 57.86
CA MET A 1 -3.51 -50.52 56.90
C MET A 1 -4.55 -50.41 55.79
N ALA A 2 -4.10 -50.55 54.54
CA ALA A 2 -4.84 -50.89 53.30
C ALA A 2 -6.04 -50.00 52.92
N GLN A 3 -5.94 -49.15 51.90
CA GLN A 3 -5.95 -49.41 50.43
C GLN A 3 -7.34 -49.67 49.82
N SER A 4 -7.66 -48.74 48.91
CA SER A 4 -8.65 -48.70 47.84
C SER A 4 -8.78 -49.95 46.98
N ALA A 5 -10.00 -50.20 46.48
CA ALA A 5 -10.23 -50.69 45.12
C ALA A 5 -11.61 -50.23 44.64
N PHE A 6 -11.62 -49.45 43.56
CA PHE A 6 -12.78 -48.89 42.87
C PHE A 6 -13.30 -49.93 41.87
N ASP A 7 -14.58 -50.25 41.96
CA ASP A 7 -15.27 -51.25 41.15
C ASP A 7 -15.59 -50.69 39.75
N ARG A 8 -15.41 -51.50 38.70
CA ARG A 8 -15.80 -51.19 37.32
C ARG A 8 -16.45 -52.42 36.71
N PRO A 9 -17.65 -52.28 36.13
CA PRO A 9 -18.08 -53.15 35.04
C PRO A 9 -18.24 -52.38 33.73
N GLN A 10 -17.80 -53.01 32.66
CA GLN A 10 -17.86 -52.52 31.27
C GLN A 10 -19.26 -52.69 30.65
N PRO A 11 -19.69 -51.82 29.72
CA PRO A 11 -20.83 -52.13 28.87
C PRO A 11 -20.39 -52.90 27.60
N LYS A 12 -21.14 -53.97 27.32
CA LYS A 12 -21.01 -54.84 26.15
C LYS A 12 -21.49 -54.12 24.88
N ARG A 13 -20.73 -54.25 23.79
CA ARG A 13 -21.14 -53.90 22.41
C ARG A 13 -22.18 -54.89 21.87
N SER A 14 -23.11 -54.43 21.03
CA SER A 14 -23.38 -54.82 19.61
C SER A 14 -24.76 -54.22 19.17
N PRO A 15 -25.16 -54.24 17.88
CA PRO A 15 -24.76 -53.24 16.87
C PRO A 15 -25.94 -52.69 16.01
N ASN A 16 -25.67 -51.60 15.28
CA ASN A 16 -26.29 -51.21 14.00
C ASN A 16 -27.73 -50.67 14.00
N GLU A 17 -27.89 -49.39 13.67
CA GLU A 17 -28.50 -48.98 12.39
C GLU A 17 -28.28 -47.47 12.15
N SER A 18 -27.57 -47.22 11.05
CA SER A 18 -27.40 -46.00 10.26
C SER A 18 -28.45 -44.90 10.43
N ASN A 19 -27.98 -43.68 10.65
CA ASN A 19 -28.39 -42.56 9.81
C ASN A 19 -27.22 -41.58 9.69
N ASP A 20 -26.67 -41.57 8.47
CA ASP A 20 -25.74 -40.58 7.98
C ASP A 20 -26.36 -39.19 8.10
N ALA A 21 -25.71 -38.35 8.87
CA ALA A 21 -25.65 -36.93 8.59
C ALA A 21 -24.20 -36.56 8.89
N GLU A 22 -23.35 -36.72 7.88
CA GLU A 22 -22.10 -35.99 7.80
C GLU A 22 -22.47 -34.52 8.02
N SER A 23 -22.16 -34.04 9.22
CA SER A 23 -22.12 -32.61 9.51
C SER A 23 -21.03 -32.08 8.61
N ASP A 24 -21.46 -31.47 7.51
CA ASP A 24 -20.68 -30.62 6.65
C ASP A 24 -19.79 -29.76 7.57
N ASP A 25 -18.49 -30.06 7.61
CA ASP A 25 -17.49 -29.11 8.09
C ASP A 25 -17.42 -28.01 7.03
N GLU A 26 -18.52 -27.26 6.94
CA GLU A 26 -18.66 -26.06 6.13
C GLU A 26 -17.73 -25.05 6.77
N PHE A 27 -16.52 -24.95 6.20
CA PHE A 27 -15.52 -23.97 6.57
C PHE A 27 -16.20 -22.59 6.57
N HIS A 28 -16.57 -22.10 7.76
CA HIS A 28 -17.11 -20.75 7.89
C HIS A 28 -16.03 -19.80 7.41
N ASP A 29 -16.19 -19.31 6.18
CA ASP A 29 -15.46 -18.17 5.68
C ASP A 29 -15.46 -17.12 6.80
N ALA A 30 -14.31 -16.50 7.07
CA ALA A 30 -14.10 -15.54 8.16
C ALA A 30 -14.86 -14.20 7.94
N HIS A 31 -15.99 -14.25 7.26
CA HIS A 31 -16.91 -13.18 6.96
C HIS A 31 -18.06 -13.18 7.96
N PHE A 32 -18.53 -11.98 8.29
CA PHE A 32 -19.70 -11.82 9.13
C PHE A 32 -20.95 -12.20 8.30
N PRO A 33 -22.02 -12.70 8.93
CA PRO A 33 -23.29 -12.83 8.24
C PRO A 33 -23.73 -11.45 7.72
N ALA A 34 -24.41 -11.40 6.57
CA ALA A 34 -24.73 -10.15 5.87
C ALA A 34 -25.40 -9.09 6.76
N ASP A 35 -26.27 -9.51 7.68
CA ASP A 35 -26.97 -8.62 8.61
C ASP A 35 -26.02 -8.00 9.67
N GLU A 36 -25.01 -8.74 10.10
CA GLU A 36 -24.00 -8.25 11.07
C GLU A 36 -22.97 -7.39 10.36
N GLU A 37 -22.52 -7.79 9.16
CA GLU A 37 -21.66 -6.98 8.30
C GLU A 37 -22.29 -5.61 8.01
N ALA A 38 -23.57 -5.59 7.66
CA ALA A 38 -24.31 -4.35 7.40
C ALA A 38 -24.36 -3.43 8.62
N LYS A 39 -24.56 -3.98 9.82
CA LYS A 39 -24.56 -3.21 11.08
C LYS A 39 -23.18 -2.63 11.40
N LEU A 40 -22.13 -3.43 11.25
CA LEU A 40 -20.74 -3.00 11.46
C LEU A 40 -20.36 -1.89 10.46
N LEU A 41 -20.76 -2.05 9.20
CA LEU A 41 -20.54 -1.05 8.17
C LEU A 41 -21.36 0.23 8.41
N GLU A 42 -22.60 0.12 8.89
CA GLU A 42 -23.40 1.27 9.30
C GLU A 42 -22.76 2.02 10.48
N GLU A 43 -22.29 1.31 11.50
CA GLU A 43 -21.57 1.92 12.62
C GLU A 43 -20.30 2.64 12.15
N SER A 44 -19.50 1.98 11.30
CA SER A 44 -18.31 2.58 10.69
C SER A 44 -18.66 3.85 9.89
N ASN A 45 -19.75 3.82 9.11
CA ASN A 45 -20.21 4.96 8.33
C ASN A 45 -20.70 6.12 9.20
N ASN A 46 -21.36 5.83 10.33
CA ASN A 46 -21.77 6.83 11.31
C ASN A 46 -20.56 7.52 11.94
N CYS A 47 -19.53 6.74 12.30
CA CYS A 47 -18.26 7.28 12.78
C CYS A 47 -17.58 8.15 11.71
N LYS A 48 -17.52 7.66 10.47
CA LYS A 48 -16.97 8.40 9.32
C LYS A 48 -17.68 9.74 9.10
N ALA A 49 -19.01 9.75 9.19
CA ALA A 49 -19.81 10.97 9.04
C ALA A 49 -19.49 12.01 10.13
N GLU A 50 -19.33 11.55 11.38
CA GLU A 50 -18.92 12.43 12.48
C GLU A 50 -17.49 12.96 12.32
N ALA A 51 -16.55 12.09 11.94
CA ALA A 51 -15.18 12.49 11.64
C ALA A 51 -15.10 13.51 10.48
N ASN A 52 -15.96 13.38 9.46
CA ASN A 52 -16.06 14.38 8.38
C ASN A 52 -16.53 15.75 8.90
N LYS A 53 -17.45 15.80 9.87
CA LYS A 53 -17.86 17.08 10.50
C LYS A 53 -16.71 17.69 11.28
N GLN A 54 -15.99 16.89 12.07
CA GLN A 54 -14.81 17.33 12.82
C GLN A 54 -13.71 17.83 11.87
N PHE A 55 -13.52 17.16 10.73
CA PHE A 55 -12.61 17.63 9.68
C PHE A 55 -13.03 18.99 9.13
N ALA A 56 -14.33 19.20 8.89
CA ALA A 56 -14.87 20.46 8.41
C ALA A 56 -14.72 21.61 9.43
N THR A 57 -14.74 21.31 10.73
CA THR A 57 -14.47 22.28 11.80
C THR A 57 -12.98 22.43 12.14
N ALA A 58 -12.09 21.85 11.32
CA ALA A 58 -10.64 21.84 11.52
C ALA A 58 -10.15 21.15 12.81
N ALA A 59 -10.99 20.33 13.46
CA ALA A 59 -10.63 19.48 14.58
C ALA A 59 -9.97 18.18 14.08
N TYR A 60 -8.79 18.28 13.48
CA TYR A 60 -8.16 17.18 12.75
C TYR A 60 -7.73 16.00 13.64
N SER A 61 -7.25 16.26 14.86
CA SER A 61 -6.85 15.22 15.82
C SER A 61 -8.06 14.41 16.33
N ASP A 62 -9.18 15.11 16.59
CA ASP A 62 -10.43 14.46 16.96
C ASP A 62 -11.00 13.66 15.78
N ALA A 63 -10.92 14.21 14.56
CA ALA A 63 -11.32 13.53 13.34
C ALA A 63 -10.54 12.23 13.13
N ILE A 64 -9.21 12.24 13.34
CA ILE A 64 -8.38 11.02 13.28
C ILE A 64 -8.88 9.99 14.29
N SER A 65 -9.06 10.39 15.55
CA SER A 65 -9.53 9.48 16.61
C SER A 65 -10.89 8.87 16.27
N THR A 66 -11.78 9.65 15.66
CA THR A 66 -13.10 9.18 15.23
C THR A 66 -13.03 8.28 13.98
N TYR A 67 -12.09 8.53 13.06
CA TYR A 67 -11.81 7.62 11.95
C TYR A 67 -11.20 6.30 12.39
N ASP A 68 -10.32 6.31 13.40
CA ASP A 68 -9.76 5.07 13.98
C ASP A 68 -10.86 4.23 14.63
N ARG A 69 -11.84 4.87 15.28
CA ARG A 69 -13.06 4.19 15.75
C ARG A 69 -13.86 3.60 14.58
N ALA A 70 -13.98 4.32 13.46
CA ALA A 70 -14.63 3.79 12.26
C ALA A 70 -13.90 2.57 11.68
N LEU A 71 -12.56 2.57 11.72
CA LEU A 71 -11.73 1.44 11.28
C LEU A 71 -11.88 0.23 12.21
N ALA A 72 -11.99 0.45 13.52
CA ALA A 72 -12.19 -0.62 14.49
C ALA A 72 -13.53 -1.35 14.32
N SER A 73 -14.58 -0.64 13.89
CA SER A 73 -15.88 -1.24 13.57
C SER A 73 -15.95 -1.83 12.16
N CYS A 74 -15.02 -1.52 11.26
CA CYS A 74 -15.04 -1.99 9.87
C CYS A 74 -14.43 -3.40 9.78
N PRO A 75 -15.13 -4.39 9.20
CA PRO A 75 -14.54 -5.69 8.90
C PRO A 75 -13.28 -5.55 8.04
N ASN A 76 -12.25 -6.34 8.36
CA ASN A 76 -10.90 -6.20 7.79
C ASN A 76 -10.78 -6.59 6.31
N TYR A 77 -11.72 -7.36 5.78
CA TYR A 77 -11.79 -7.78 4.38
C TYR A 77 -12.50 -6.75 3.49
N LEU A 78 -13.08 -5.70 4.05
CA LEU A 78 -13.69 -4.60 3.31
C LEU A 78 -12.62 -3.57 2.92
N ASP A 79 -11.74 -3.97 2.00
CA ASP A 79 -10.57 -3.21 1.58
C ASP A 79 -10.96 -1.79 1.07
N TYR A 80 -12.06 -1.64 0.33
CA TYR A 80 -12.47 -0.34 -0.21
C TYR A 80 -12.87 0.64 0.89
N GLU A 81 -13.65 0.16 1.85
CA GLU A 81 -14.14 0.91 3.01
C GLU A 81 -12.96 1.37 3.87
N ILE A 82 -12.03 0.46 4.16
CA ILE A 82 -10.79 0.73 4.87
C ILE A 82 -9.94 1.76 4.10
N ALA A 83 -9.81 1.61 2.79
CA ALA A 83 -9.06 2.53 1.96
C ALA A 83 -9.62 3.95 2.02
N VAL A 84 -10.94 4.12 1.98
CA VAL A 84 -11.60 5.43 2.10
C VAL A 84 -11.26 6.09 3.44
N LEU A 85 -11.39 5.35 4.54
CA LEU A 85 -11.09 5.84 5.89
C LEU A 85 -9.62 6.27 6.02
N LYS A 86 -8.68 5.42 5.60
CA LYS A 86 -7.24 5.72 5.61
C LYS A 86 -6.88 6.93 4.72
N SER A 87 -7.53 7.07 3.57
CA SER A 87 -7.37 8.24 2.69
C SER A 87 -7.80 9.53 3.39
N ASN A 88 -8.86 9.49 4.19
CA ASN A 88 -9.33 10.66 4.95
C ASN A 88 -8.42 10.96 6.14
N ILE A 89 -7.93 9.93 6.86
CA ILE A 89 -6.92 10.09 7.92
C ILE A 89 -5.66 10.77 7.37
N SER A 90 -5.17 10.34 6.19
CA SER A 90 -4.05 11.00 5.51
C SER A 90 -4.33 12.48 5.24
N ALA A 91 -5.58 12.84 4.90
CA ALA A 91 -5.98 14.23 4.73
C ALA A 91 -5.89 15.03 6.04
N CYS A 92 -6.23 14.44 7.18
CA CYS A 92 -6.06 15.06 8.50
C CYS A 92 -4.58 15.28 8.81
N TYR A 93 -3.73 14.27 8.60
CA TYR A 93 -2.29 14.40 8.86
C TYR A 93 -1.62 15.46 7.98
N LEU A 94 -2.03 15.60 6.72
CA LEU A 94 -1.58 16.72 5.87
C LEU A 94 -1.95 18.09 6.42
N LYS A 95 -3.08 18.21 7.12
CA LYS A 95 -3.52 19.46 7.75
C LYS A 95 -2.80 19.74 9.07
N LEU A 96 -2.31 18.70 9.74
CA LEU A 96 -1.49 18.78 10.93
C LEU A 96 0.01 18.89 10.61
N GLU A 97 0.39 18.86 9.34
CA GLU A 97 1.79 18.86 8.88
C GLU A 97 2.61 17.66 9.39
N ASP A 98 1.93 16.58 9.81
CA ASP A 98 2.57 15.31 10.11
C ASP A 98 2.75 14.52 8.81
N TRP A 99 3.81 14.88 8.09
CA TRP A 99 4.08 14.35 6.76
C TRP A 99 4.33 12.85 6.77
N LYS A 100 5.00 12.32 7.81
CA LYS A 100 5.31 10.89 7.90
C LYS A 100 4.02 10.09 8.08
N ALA A 101 3.18 10.46 9.04
CA ALA A 101 1.90 9.80 9.25
C ALA A 101 0.97 9.95 8.02
N ALA A 102 1.02 11.08 7.32
CA ALA A 102 0.28 11.27 6.07
C ALA A 102 0.71 10.30 4.96
N VAL A 103 2.02 10.05 4.80
CA VAL A 103 2.57 9.08 3.85
C VAL A 103 2.16 7.65 4.21
N ASP A 104 2.28 7.29 5.49
CA ASP A 104 1.95 5.95 5.98
C ASP A 104 0.46 5.64 5.78
N ALA A 105 -0.42 6.58 6.16
CA ALA A 105 -1.86 6.45 5.98
C ALA A 105 -2.27 6.41 4.49
N ALA A 106 -1.65 7.23 3.63
CA ALA A 106 -1.92 7.20 2.19
C ALA A 106 -1.43 5.91 1.53
N THR A 107 -0.28 5.39 1.94
CA THR A 107 0.25 4.12 1.44
C THR A 107 -0.67 2.97 1.81
N ALA A 108 -1.06 2.88 3.08
CA ALA A 108 -2.00 1.86 3.51
C ALA A 108 -3.37 1.96 2.79
N SER A 109 -3.83 3.17 2.44
CA SER A 109 -5.02 3.37 1.59
C SER A 109 -4.82 2.77 0.19
N ILE A 110 -3.68 3.08 -0.46
CA ILE A 110 -3.36 2.57 -1.80
C ILE A 110 -3.22 1.04 -1.80
N ASP A 111 -2.58 0.46 -0.79
CA ASP A 111 -2.41 -1.00 -0.68
C ASP A 111 -3.75 -1.73 -0.61
N ASN A 112 -4.74 -1.18 0.09
CA ASN A 112 -6.10 -1.73 0.14
C ASN A 112 -6.82 -1.55 -1.21
N LEU A 113 -6.64 -0.43 -1.90
CA LEU A 113 -7.21 -0.23 -3.25
C LEU A 113 -6.58 -1.14 -4.30
N ASP A 114 -5.31 -1.47 -4.16
CA ASP A 114 -4.60 -2.39 -5.06
C ASP A 114 -5.09 -3.83 -4.89
N ARG A 115 -5.62 -4.20 -3.71
CA ARG A 115 -6.35 -5.47 -3.52
C ARG A 115 -7.73 -5.45 -4.17
N CYS A 116 -8.42 -4.31 -4.14
CA CYS A 116 -9.73 -4.15 -4.78
C CYS A 116 -9.64 -4.13 -6.32
N LEU A 117 -8.62 -3.45 -6.85
CA LEU A 117 -8.41 -3.24 -8.28
C LEU A 117 -6.91 -3.30 -8.57
N PRO A 118 -6.35 -4.51 -8.76
CA PRO A 118 -4.94 -4.67 -9.03
C PRO A 118 -4.54 -3.91 -10.30
N LYS A 119 -3.36 -3.30 -10.26
CA LYS A 119 -2.77 -2.68 -11.45
C LYS A 119 -2.54 -3.76 -12.50
N PRO A 120 -2.81 -3.51 -13.78
CA PRO A 120 -2.36 -4.39 -14.85
C PRO A 120 -0.84 -4.55 -14.70
N LYS A 121 -0.35 -5.78 -14.50
CA LYS A 121 1.10 -6.01 -14.45
C LYS A 121 1.70 -5.51 -15.76
N GLU A 122 2.61 -4.54 -15.70
CA GLU A 122 3.49 -4.28 -16.84
C GLU A 122 4.21 -5.60 -17.09
N ALA A 123 4.00 -6.20 -18.27
CA ALA A 123 4.53 -7.51 -18.59
C ALA A 123 6.06 -7.47 -18.48
N ASP A 124 6.60 -8.08 -17.42
CA ASP A 124 8.00 -8.44 -17.35
C ASP A 124 8.29 -9.34 -18.55
N LYS A 125 9.13 -8.86 -19.46
CA LYS A 125 9.78 -9.73 -20.43
C LYS A 125 10.80 -10.55 -19.66
N ASP A 126 10.36 -11.63 -19.03
CA ASP A 126 11.13 -12.82 -18.65
C ASP A 126 10.41 -13.57 -17.51
N ASP A 127 9.25 -14.17 -17.79
CA ASP A 127 8.97 -15.54 -17.34
C ASP A 127 7.73 -16.09 -18.05
N ALA A 128 7.94 -17.10 -18.88
CA ALA A 128 6.89 -17.80 -19.59
C ALA A 128 6.48 -19.05 -18.82
N THR A 129 5.74 -18.92 -17.72
CA THR A 129 4.98 -20.07 -17.19
C THR A 129 3.69 -19.66 -16.45
N LYS A 130 2.57 -19.83 -17.17
CA LYS A 130 1.18 -20.09 -16.74
C LYS A 130 0.77 -19.73 -15.30
N THR A 131 -0.08 -18.72 -15.17
CA THR A 131 -1.52 -18.90 -14.87
C THR A 131 -2.29 -17.74 -15.47
N THR A 132 -3.30 -18.10 -16.25
CA THR A 132 -4.23 -17.25 -16.98
C THR A 132 -5.29 -16.71 -16.04
N ASP A 133 -5.39 -15.39 -15.91
CA ASP A 133 -6.68 -14.74 -15.69
C ASP A 133 -6.87 -13.64 -16.73
N VAL A 134 -7.94 -13.82 -17.48
CA VAL A 134 -8.17 -13.20 -18.76
C VAL A 134 -8.66 -11.77 -18.53
N ALA A 135 -7.87 -10.79 -18.96
CA ALA A 135 -8.40 -9.51 -19.36
C ALA A 135 -9.34 -9.76 -20.54
N THR A 136 -10.63 -9.93 -20.25
CA THR A 136 -11.63 -10.01 -21.29
C THR A 136 -12.30 -8.64 -21.43
N ASP A 137 -11.96 -7.99 -22.55
CA ASP A 137 -12.93 -7.32 -23.38
C ASP A 137 -13.90 -8.39 -23.94
N ALA A 138 -14.63 -9.07 -23.06
CA ALA A 138 -15.61 -10.09 -23.42
C ALA A 138 -16.92 -9.38 -23.72
N ILE A 139 -17.38 -9.52 -24.95
CA ILE A 139 -18.79 -9.35 -25.29
C ILE A 139 -19.54 -10.38 -24.45
N VAL A 140 -20.16 -9.94 -23.35
CA VAL A 140 -21.06 -10.76 -22.54
C VAL A 140 -22.35 -10.89 -23.35
N GLU A 141 -22.60 -12.08 -23.89
CA GLU A 141 -23.89 -12.39 -24.52
C GLU A 141 -24.98 -12.24 -23.46
N LEU A 142 -25.94 -11.36 -23.72
CA LEU A 142 -27.12 -11.21 -22.88
C LEU A 142 -28.02 -12.45 -23.08
N PRO A 143 -28.54 -13.05 -22.01
CA PRO A 143 -29.51 -14.14 -22.12
C PRO A 143 -30.79 -13.64 -22.78
N ASP A 144 -31.45 -14.49 -23.58
CA ASP A 144 -32.64 -14.15 -24.40
C ASP A 144 -33.92 -13.74 -23.62
N ASP A 145 -33.84 -13.52 -22.29
CA ASP A 145 -34.94 -13.13 -21.42
C ASP A 145 -34.75 -11.69 -20.89
N ASP A 146 -35.68 -10.79 -21.26
CA ASP A 146 -35.62 -9.34 -21.01
C ASP A 146 -35.39 -8.99 -19.51
N GLU A 147 -35.88 -9.81 -18.58
CA GLU A 147 -35.73 -9.57 -17.14
C GLU A 147 -34.30 -9.87 -16.64
N ASP A 148 -33.64 -10.85 -17.24
CA ASP A 148 -32.27 -11.23 -16.92
C ASP A 148 -31.26 -10.28 -17.58
N GLU A 149 -31.61 -9.73 -18.75
CA GLU A 149 -30.83 -8.67 -19.40
C GLU A 149 -30.70 -7.42 -18.52
N ALA A 150 -31.84 -6.95 -17.97
CA ALA A 150 -31.87 -5.75 -17.13
C ALA A 150 -31.05 -5.92 -15.83
N LYS A 151 -31.13 -7.09 -15.19
CA LYS A 151 -30.33 -7.42 -14.00
C LYS A 151 -28.84 -7.45 -14.32
N GLN A 152 -28.47 -8.03 -15.46
CA GLN A 152 -27.07 -8.10 -15.89
C GLN A 152 -26.51 -6.72 -16.21
N LEU A 153 -27.27 -5.87 -16.92
CA LEU A 153 -26.88 -4.49 -17.20
C LEU A 153 -26.70 -3.69 -15.91
N GLN A 154 -27.61 -3.84 -14.94
CA GLN A 154 -27.50 -3.18 -13.64
C GLN A 154 -26.23 -3.60 -12.89
N ARG A 155 -25.89 -4.89 -12.90
CA ARG A 155 -24.67 -5.42 -12.28
C ARG A 155 -23.41 -4.83 -12.93
N LEU A 156 -23.37 -4.76 -14.26
CA LEU A 156 -22.25 -4.15 -14.99
C LEU A 156 -22.09 -2.67 -14.62
N GLN A 157 -23.19 -1.91 -14.60
CA GLN A 157 -23.17 -0.51 -14.19
C GLN A 157 -22.69 -0.32 -12.74
N GLN A 158 -23.06 -1.21 -11.82
CA GLN A 158 -22.59 -1.17 -10.43
C GLN A 158 -21.08 -1.45 -10.35
N ASN A 159 -20.58 -2.42 -11.12
CA ASN A 159 -19.15 -2.73 -11.19
C ASN A 159 -18.34 -1.56 -11.75
N ASP A 160 -18.80 -0.91 -12.82
CA ASP A 160 -18.10 0.24 -13.40
C ASP A 160 -18.09 1.43 -12.43
N LYS A 161 -19.20 1.71 -11.75
CA LYS A 161 -19.24 2.72 -10.69
C LYS A 161 -18.24 2.43 -9.57
N ARG A 162 -18.17 1.17 -9.12
CA ARG A 162 -17.20 0.74 -8.09
C ARG A 162 -15.76 0.96 -8.54
N ARG A 163 -15.44 0.63 -9.80
CA ARG A 163 -14.11 0.86 -10.39
C ARG A 163 -13.77 2.35 -10.44
N ASP A 164 -14.70 3.19 -10.85
CA ASP A 164 -14.50 4.64 -10.91
C ASP A 164 -14.32 5.26 -9.53
N ASP A 165 -15.08 4.79 -8.54
CA ASP A 165 -14.94 5.22 -7.15
C ASP A 165 -13.57 4.80 -6.58
N ILE A 166 -13.13 3.56 -6.82
CA ILE A 166 -11.77 3.09 -6.45
C ILE A 166 -10.70 3.99 -7.09
N LYS A 167 -10.80 4.26 -8.40
CA LYS A 167 -9.87 5.16 -9.09
C LYS A 167 -9.88 6.55 -8.44
N ARG A 168 -11.04 7.08 -8.05
CA ARG A 168 -11.16 8.41 -7.43
C ARG A 168 -10.45 8.45 -6.07
N ILE A 169 -10.62 7.42 -5.24
CA ILE A 169 -9.93 7.36 -3.94
C ILE A 169 -8.43 7.18 -4.14
N ARG A 170 -8.00 6.35 -5.12
CA ARG A 170 -6.59 6.16 -5.48
C ARG A 170 -5.92 7.49 -5.88
N ALA A 171 -6.57 8.26 -6.75
CA ALA A 171 -6.08 9.58 -7.16
C ALA A 171 -5.89 10.52 -5.95
N LYS A 172 -6.86 10.55 -5.03
CA LYS A 172 -6.75 11.36 -3.80
C LYS A 172 -5.62 10.87 -2.90
N ALA A 173 -5.48 9.56 -2.69
CA ALA A 173 -4.42 9.00 -1.85
C ALA A 173 -3.02 9.28 -2.41
N LEU A 174 -2.82 9.08 -3.71
CA LEU A 174 -1.57 9.41 -4.42
C LEU A 174 -1.24 10.90 -4.32
N MET A 175 -2.21 11.78 -4.56
CA MET A 175 -2.02 13.23 -4.43
C MET A 175 -1.55 13.61 -3.02
N ARG A 176 -2.15 13.01 -1.99
CA ARG A 176 -1.77 13.26 -0.60
C ARG A 176 -0.38 12.73 -0.28
N ARG A 177 -0.05 11.53 -0.72
CA ARG A 177 1.27 10.91 -0.52
C ARG A 177 2.37 11.71 -1.22
N ALA A 178 2.16 12.10 -2.47
CA ALA A 178 3.10 12.90 -3.25
C ALA A 178 3.39 14.24 -2.55
N ARG A 179 2.35 14.90 -2.05
CA ARG A 179 2.49 16.15 -1.31
C ARG A 179 3.30 15.95 -0.03
N ALA A 180 2.93 15.00 0.82
CA ALA A 180 3.63 14.73 2.07
C ALA A 180 5.10 14.35 1.85
N ARG A 181 5.39 13.52 0.84
CA ARG A 181 6.76 13.16 0.44
C ARG A 181 7.58 14.36 -0.05
N THR A 182 6.94 15.31 -0.73
CA THR A 182 7.61 16.54 -1.20
C THR A 182 8.03 17.43 -0.02
N GLU A 183 7.24 17.44 1.06
CA GLU A 183 7.53 18.21 2.29
C GLU A 183 8.55 17.50 3.19
N LEU A 184 8.58 16.18 3.23
CA LEU A 184 9.62 15.42 3.97
C LEU A 184 11.02 15.63 3.41
N ASP A 185 11.12 15.99 2.13
CA ASP A 185 12.38 16.11 1.39
C ASP A 185 13.25 14.84 1.52
N GLY A 186 14.50 14.91 1.09
CA GLY A 186 15.39 13.77 1.00
C GLY A 186 15.16 12.98 -0.27
N TRP A 187 16.23 12.35 -0.75
CA TRP A 187 16.28 11.72 -2.05
C TRP A 187 15.18 10.66 -2.21
N ALA A 188 15.02 9.78 -1.23
CA ALA A 188 14.02 8.71 -1.28
C ALA A 188 12.56 9.24 -1.34
N ASN A 189 12.23 10.27 -0.55
CA ASN A 189 10.87 10.81 -0.54
C ASN A 189 10.60 11.62 -1.81
N LEU A 190 11.53 12.46 -2.26
CA LEU A 190 11.35 13.23 -3.50
C LEU A 190 11.19 12.31 -4.72
N GLN A 191 11.95 11.22 -4.78
CA GLN A 191 11.79 10.21 -5.82
C GLN A 191 10.41 9.53 -5.73
N GLY A 192 10.00 9.10 -4.53
CA GLY A 192 8.67 8.54 -4.33
C GLY A 192 7.53 9.51 -4.67
N ALA A 193 7.71 10.82 -4.44
CA ALA A 193 6.75 11.84 -4.85
C ALA A 193 6.64 11.94 -6.38
N GLU A 194 7.77 11.86 -7.08
CA GLU A 194 7.80 11.88 -8.55
C GLU A 194 7.09 10.66 -9.13
N GLU A 195 7.29 9.47 -8.55
CA GLU A 195 6.59 8.24 -8.92
C GLU A 195 5.07 8.36 -8.71
N ASP A 196 4.63 8.92 -7.59
CA ASP A 196 3.21 9.18 -7.32
C ASP A 196 2.61 10.14 -8.37
N TYR A 197 3.31 11.20 -8.73
CA TYR A 197 2.87 12.14 -9.77
C TYR A 197 2.86 11.52 -11.17
N LYS A 198 3.83 10.64 -11.49
CA LYS A 198 3.85 9.88 -12.75
C LYS A 198 2.64 8.96 -12.85
N GLU A 199 2.27 8.30 -11.75
CA GLU A 199 1.07 7.46 -11.69
C GLU A 199 -0.20 8.30 -11.90
N LEU A 200 -0.32 9.44 -11.21
CA LEU A 200 -1.45 10.37 -11.38
C LEU A 200 -1.58 10.90 -12.80
N ALA A 201 -0.47 11.18 -13.49
CA ALA A 201 -0.48 11.65 -14.87
C ALA A 201 -0.98 10.59 -15.87
N ARG A 202 -0.95 9.31 -15.50
CA ARG A 202 -1.49 8.20 -16.30
C ARG A 202 -3.00 7.99 -16.04
N MET A 203 -3.58 8.62 -15.02
CA MET A 203 -4.99 8.46 -14.67
C MET A 203 -5.89 9.39 -15.50
N ASP A 204 -7.07 8.89 -15.86
CA ASP A 204 -8.09 9.57 -16.67
C ASP A 204 -9.12 10.37 -15.83
N ASN A 205 -9.09 10.21 -14.51
CA ASN A 205 -10.14 10.67 -13.60
C ASN A 205 -9.75 11.90 -12.75
N LEU A 206 -8.65 12.58 -13.09
CA LEU A 206 -8.17 13.74 -12.32
C LEU A 206 -8.91 15.03 -12.71
N PRO A 207 -9.35 15.86 -11.74
CA PRO A 207 -9.91 17.16 -12.05
C PRO A 207 -8.84 18.11 -12.61
N PRO A 208 -9.21 19.13 -13.43
CA PRO A 208 -8.24 20.01 -14.10
C PRO A 208 -7.29 20.76 -13.15
N GLN A 209 -7.73 21.03 -11.92
CA GLN A 209 -6.91 21.66 -10.90
C GLN A 209 -5.77 20.72 -10.44
N ASP A 210 -6.10 19.46 -10.19
CA ASP A 210 -5.12 18.46 -9.74
C ASP A 210 -4.15 18.12 -10.88
N GLN A 211 -4.62 18.07 -12.13
CA GLN A 211 -3.75 17.90 -13.30
C GLN A 211 -2.65 18.97 -13.35
N LYS A 212 -2.98 20.23 -13.08
CA LYS A 212 -1.99 21.32 -13.03
C LYS A 212 -0.97 21.13 -11.91
N VAL A 213 -1.41 20.63 -10.75
CA VAL A 213 -0.52 20.33 -9.61
C VAL A 213 0.45 19.20 -9.99
N VAL A 214 -0.05 18.13 -10.61
CA VAL A 214 0.75 17.00 -11.08
C VAL A 214 1.81 17.45 -12.10
N GLN A 215 1.40 18.20 -13.12
CA GLN A 215 2.32 18.70 -14.16
C GLN A 215 3.39 19.63 -13.58
N ARG A 216 3.02 20.46 -12.60
CA ARG A 216 3.98 21.30 -11.88
C ARG A 216 4.98 20.45 -11.09
N GLY A 217 4.50 19.46 -10.33
CA GLY A 217 5.35 18.55 -9.57
C GLY A 217 6.35 17.81 -10.45
N LEU A 218 5.90 17.28 -11.59
CA LEU A 218 6.77 16.57 -12.56
C LEU A 218 7.85 17.45 -13.19
N ARG A 219 7.66 18.78 -13.22
CA ARG A 219 8.66 19.73 -13.70
C ARG A 219 9.65 20.14 -12.60
N GLU A 220 9.19 20.25 -11.37
CA GLU A 220 9.96 20.80 -10.24
C GLU A 220 10.75 19.74 -9.46
N LEU A 221 10.27 18.50 -9.40
CA LEU A 221 10.92 17.42 -8.65
C LEU A 221 12.24 16.92 -9.26
N PRO A 222 12.39 16.71 -10.58
CA PRO A 222 13.63 16.17 -11.14
C PRO A 222 14.92 16.92 -10.73
N PRO A 223 14.98 18.27 -10.79
CA PRO A 223 16.17 18.98 -10.32
C PRO A 223 16.39 18.84 -8.80
N ARG A 224 15.31 18.85 -7.99
CA ARG A 224 15.42 18.64 -6.53
C ARG A 224 15.95 17.25 -6.19
N ILE A 225 15.47 16.22 -6.88
CA ILE A 225 15.93 14.83 -6.72
C ILE A 225 17.42 14.74 -7.03
N GLN A 226 17.88 15.36 -8.11
CA GLN A 226 19.30 15.32 -8.47
C GLN A 226 20.17 15.99 -7.41
N THR A 227 19.77 17.17 -6.91
CA THR A 227 20.48 17.86 -5.83
C THR A 227 20.48 17.03 -4.53
N ALA A 228 19.34 16.47 -4.13
CA ALA A 228 19.25 15.64 -2.92
C ALA A 228 20.11 14.37 -3.04
N ARG A 229 20.10 13.71 -4.22
CA ARG A 229 20.94 12.55 -4.51
C ARG A 229 22.43 12.88 -4.39
N GLU A 230 22.89 13.98 -4.99
CA GLU A 230 24.31 14.38 -4.94
C GLU A 230 24.75 14.68 -3.51
N ASN A 231 23.92 15.40 -2.74
CA ASN A 231 24.20 15.72 -1.35
C ASN A 231 24.26 14.46 -0.46
N GLU A 232 23.22 13.62 -0.50
CA GLU A 232 23.17 12.41 0.33
C GLU A 232 24.24 11.40 -0.06
N MET A 233 24.51 11.22 -1.36
CA MET A 233 25.59 10.35 -1.82
C MET A 233 26.97 10.88 -1.41
N GLY A 234 27.17 12.20 -1.44
CA GLY A 234 28.37 12.85 -0.93
C GLY A 234 28.57 12.61 0.58
N GLU A 235 27.52 12.76 1.37
CA GLU A 235 27.55 12.49 2.82
C GLU A 235 27.82 11.01 3.13
N MET A 236 27.17 10.09 2.42
CA MET A 236 27.40 8.65 2.58
C MET A 236 28.83 8.27 2.20
N MET A 237 29.36 8.83 1.10
CA MET A 237 30.75 8.62 0.69
C MET A 237 31.73 9.19 1.73
N GLY A 238 31.42 10.36 2.31
CA GLY A 238 32.18 10.95 3.40
C GLY A 238 32.23 10.04 4.64
N LYS A 239 31.08 9.55 5.10
CA LYS A 239 30.98 8.61 6.24
C LYS A 239 31.71 7.29 5.96
N LEU A 240 31.63 6.77 4.74
CA LEU A 240 32.33 5.55 4.35
C LEU A 240 33.85 5.76 4.33
N LYS A 241 34.31 6.93 3.87
CA LYS A 241 35.72 7.34 3.96
C LYS A 241 36.17 7.48 5.40
N GLU A 242 35.37 8.09 6.26
CA GLU A 242 35.70 8.26 7.69
C GLU A 242 35.83 6.90 8.40
N LEU A 243 34.90 5.97 8.16
CA LEU A 243 34.99 4.60 8.67
C LEU A 243 36.22 3.86 8.12
N GLY A 244 36.49 3.97 6.82
CA GLY A 244 37.67 3.40 6.19
C GLY A 244 38.95 3.97 6.80
N ASN A 245 39.01 5.28 7.01
CA ASN A 245 40.12 5.95 7.67
C ASN A 245 40.28 5.54 9.12
N GLY A 246 39.20 5.30 9.86
CA GLY A 246 39.25 4.76 11.22
C GLY A 246 39.97 3.41 11.28
N LEU A 247 39.73 2.54 10.28
CA LEU A 247 40.41 1.25 10.17
C LEU A 247 41.85 1.35 9.66
N LEU A 248 42.12 2.31 8.76
CA LEU A 248 43.41 2.48 8.09
C LEU A 248 44.42 3.31 8.90
N LYS A 249 43.95 4.17 9.81
CA LYS A 249 44.78 5.07 10.62
C LYS A 249 45.83 4.35 11.50
N PRO A 250 45.54 3.20 12.15
CA PRO A 250 46.55 2.41 12.87
C PRO A 250 47.70 1.91 11.99
N PHE A 251 47.50 1.86 10.66
CA PHE A 251 48.48 1.44 9.68
C PHE A 251 49.19 2.61 8.99
N GLY A 252 48.92 3.86 9.39
CA GLY A 252 49.46 5.05 8.73
C GLY A 252 48.87 5.29 7.32
N LEU A 253 47.70 4.71 7.04
CA LEU A 253 47.03 4.77 5.74
C LEU A 253 45.75 5.62 5.81
N SER A 254 45.35 6.15 4.66
CA SER A 254 44.07 6.85 4.46
C SER A 254 43.43 6.37 3.16
N THR A 255 42.09 6.43 3.06
CA THR A 255 41.33 6.22 1.84
C THR A 255 41.73 7.18 0.73
N ASP A 256 42.34 8.32 1.06
CA ASP A 256 42.85 9.27 0.07
C ASP A 256 44.23 8.89 -0.50
N ASN A 257 44.93 7.95 0.14
CA ASN A 257 46.19 7.40 -0.39
C ASN A 257 45.93 6.48 -1.58
N PHE A 258 44.71 6.00 -1.77
CA PHE A 258 44.32 5.11 -2.85
C PHE A 258 43.60 5.91 -3.95
N LYS A 259 44.33 6.29 -5.01
CA LYS A 259 43.76 7.03 -6.15
C LYS A 259 43.40 6.07 -7.27
N PHE A 260 42.16 6.18 -7.74
CA PHE A 260 41.72 5.47 -8.93
C PHE A 260 42.07 6.31 -10.17
N ILE A 261 42.81 5.71 -11.09
CA ILE A 261 43.15 6.28 -12.40
C ILE A 261 42.40 5.46 -13.44
N LYS A 262 41.54 6.15 -14.21
CA LYS A 262 40.84 5.54 -15.34
C LYS A 262 41.75 5.60 -16.57
N ASP A 263 42.03 4.46 -17.17
CA ASP A 263 42.75 4.39 -18.45
C ASP A 263 41.75 4.62 -19.59
N GLU A 264 41.87 5.76 -20.27
CA GLU A 264 40.96 6.19 -21.34
C GLU A 264 40.98 5.25 -22.56
N ASN A 265 42.03 4.46 -22.75
CA ASN A 265 42.19 3.57 -23.91
C ASN A 265 41.58 2.18 -23.70
N THR A 266 41.56 1.69 -22.46
CA THR A 266 41.08 0.33 -22.13
C THR A 266 39.77 0.34 -21.35
N GLY A 267 39.33 1.51 -20.86
CA GLY A 267 38.18 1.66 -19.98
C GLY A 267 38.39 1.05 -18.59
N GLY A 268 39.59 0.51 -18.32
CA GLY A 268 39.94 -0.13 -17.06
C GLY A 268 40.22 0.88 -15.95
N TYR A 269 39.91 0.49 -14.71
CA TYR A 269 40.25 1.25 -13.51
C TYR A 269 41.52 0.64 -12.89
N SER A 270 42.59 1.42 -12.77
CA SER A 270 43.80 1.05 -12.03
C SER A 270 43.85 1.83 -10.71
N MET A 271 44.17 1.15 -9.61
CA MET A 271 44.30 1.79 -8.30
C MET A 271 45.78 2.04 -8.01
N GLN A 272 46.17 3.32 -7.95
CA GLN A 272 47.53 3.74 -7.62
C GLN A 272 47.60 4.26 -6.18
N PHE A 273 48.52 3.68 -5.41
CA PHE A 273 48.80 4.12 -4.06
C PHE A 273 49.79 5.29 -4.08
N GLN A 274 49.41 6.43 -3.48
CA GLN A 274 50.29 7.58 -3.23
C GLN A 274 50.43 7.73 -1.72
N GLN A 275 51.63 7.44 -1.21
CA GLN A 275 51.96 7.70 0.18
C GLN A 275 52.18 9.20 0.35
N GLY A 276 51.30 9.87 1.10
CA GLY A 276 51.50 11.27 1.49
C GLY A 276 52.84 11.41 2.21
N GLY A 277 53.74 12.21 1.65
CA GLY A 277 55.09 12.38 2.18
C GLY A 277 55.12 13.22 3.46
N GLN A 278 55.17 12.53 4.60
CA GLN A 278 56.04 12.70 5.78
C GLN A 278 55.34 12.20 7.04
#